data_AF-A0A450Y0B7-F1
#
_entry.id   AF-A0A450Y0B7-F1
#
_cell.length_a   1.000
_cell.length_b   1.000
_cell.length_c   1.000
_cell.angle_alpha   90.00
_cell.angle_beta   90.00
_cell.angle_gamma   90.00
#
_symmetry.space_group_name_H-M   'P 1'
#
loop_
_entity.id
_entity.type
_entity.pdbx_description
1 polymer ?
#
loop_
_entity_poly.entity_id
_entity_poly.type
_entity_poly.pdbx_seq_one_letter_code
_entity_poly.pdbx_strand_id
1 'polypeptide(L)'
;MREFELIDHFFAEGTGRRDDVILGIGDDAALLRVPPRQRVVTAIATARNVPREESPESLGRRVLRLSLDRLWDLGATPAWATLALTMPEADEDWLARFSAGLKDLARRFDVCLVGGDTTRGPLTITIVCNGFKVLEKQSEKQGFWGNRRARRDPPRFSPIATR
;
A
#
# COMPACT_ATOMS: atom_id res chain seq x y z
N MET A 1 9.86 -13.48 19.55
CA MET A 1 9.15 -13.65 18.27
C MET A 1 10.20 -13.75 17.16
N ARG A 2 10.06 -14.66 16.20
CA ARG A 2 10.97 -14.68 15.01
C ARG A 2 10.59 -13.53 14.07
N GLU A 3 11.54 -13.05 13.26
CA GLU A 3 11.30 -11.94 12.32
C GLU A 3 10.07 -12.22 11.43
N PHE A 4 9.96 -13.42 10.83
CA PHE A 4 8.84 -13.83 9.97
C PHE A 4 7.45 -13.87 10.65
N GLU A 5 7.38 -13.98 11.98
CA GLU A 5 6.10 -14.05 12.70
C GLU A 5 5.47 -12.65 12.89
N LEU A 6 6.24 -11.56 12.69
CA LEU A 6 5.76 -10.20 12.92
C LEU A 6 4.74 -9.75 11.87
N ILE A 7 4.93 -10.10 10.59
CA ILE A 7 3.97 -9.77 9.55
C ILE A 7 2.64 -10.48 9.80
N ASP A 8 2.70 -11.78 10.12
CA ASP A 8 1.51 -12.56 10.43
C ASP A 8 0.79 -11.98 11.65
N HIS A 9 1.50 -11.82 12.78
CA HIS A 9 0.93 -11.32 14.03
C HIS A 9 0.32 -9.91 13.91
N PHE A 10 1.04 -8.98 13.28
CA PHE A 10 0.61 -7.59 13.22
C PHE A 10 -0.22 -7.25 11.99
N PHE A 11 -0.29 -8.09 10.96
CA PHE A 11 -0.92 -7.70 9.68
C PHE A 11 -1.81 -8.76 9.01
N ALA A 12 -1.84 -10.02 9.47
CA ALA A 12 -2.71 -11.05 8.88
C ALA A 12 -4.19 -10.69 8.96
N GLU A 13 -4.61 -10.08 10.07
CA GLU A 13 -5.99 -9.63 10.28
C GLU A 13 -6.12 -8.11 10.18
N GLY A 14 -7.28 -7.63 9.71
CA GLY A 14 -7.64 -6.21 9.77
C GLY A 14 -7.28 -5.36 8.56
N THR A 15 -6.89 -5.97 7.43
CA THR A 15 -6.96 -5.34 6.10
C THR A 15 -8.20 -5.82 5.34
N GLY A 16 -8.58 -5.15 4.24
CA GLY A 16 -9.80 -5.52 3.50
C GLY A 16 -9.76 -6.97 3.01
N ARG A 17 -10.87 -7.70 3.10
CA ARG A 17 -11.01 -9.03 2.47
C ARG A 17 -11.48 -8.82 1.03
N ARG A 18 -10.77 -9.42 0.06
CA ARG A 18 -11.09 -9.27 -1.35
C ARG A 18 -11.09 -10.63 -2.05
N ASP A 19 -12.05 -10.84 -2.95
CA ASP A 19 -12.19 -12.08 -3.74
C ASP A 19 -11.08 -12.26 -4.78
N ASP A 20 -10.34 -11.19 -5.05
CA ASP A 20 -9.21 -11.18 -5.98
C ASP A 20 -7.87 -11.53 -5.31
N VAL A 21 -7.88 -11.87 -4.01
CA VAL A 21 -6.77 -12.47 -3.26
C VAL A 21 -7.05 -13.97 -3.08
N ILE A 22 -6.35 -14.81 -3.85
CA ILE A 22 -6.50 -16.27 -3.81
C ILE A 22 -5.65 -16.86 -2.67
N LEU A 23 -4.45 -16.31 -2.49
CA LEU A 23 -3.51 -16.63 -1.40
C LEU A 23 -2.90 -15.32 -0.91
N GLY A 24 -2.95 -15.07 0.40
CA GLY A 24 -2.48 -13.83 1.04
C GLY A 24 -1.41 -14.10 2.10
N ILE A 25 -1.43 -13.31 3.18
CA ILE A 25 -0.51 -13.48 4.32
C ILE A 25 -0.66 -14.89 4.92
N GLY A 26 0.45 -15.50 5.31
CA GLY A 26 0.53 -16.85 5.86
C GLY A 26 1.24 -17.87 4.97
N ASP A 27 1.63 -17.45 3.76
CA ASP A 27 2.44 -18.25 2.80
C ASP A 27 3.62 -17.40 2.29
N ASP A 28 4.59 -18.03 1.63
CA ASP A 28 5.82 -17.38 1.14
C ASP A 28 5.56 -16.42 -0.03
N ALA A 29 4.37 -16.47 -0.64
CA ALA A 29 3.98 -15.62 -1.75
C ALA A 29 2.46 -15.40 -1.81
N ALA A 30 2.06 -14.27 -2.40
CA ALA A 30 0.66 -13.97 -2.67
C ALA A 30 0.24 -14.45 -4.07
N LEU A 31 -0.95 -15.05 -4.19
CA LEU A 31 -1.59 -15.39 -5.45
C LEU A 31 -2.78 -14.48 -5.69
N LEU A 32 -2.70 -13.66 -6.74
CA LEU A 32 -3.63 -12.55 -6.99
C LEU A 32 -4.32 -12.70 -8.35
N ARG A 33 -5.62 -12.40 -8.40
CA ARG A 33 -6.41 -12.43 -9.63
C ARG A 33 -6.56 -11.03 -10.20
N VAL A 34 -6.13 -10.83 -11.44
CA VAL A 34 -6.43 -9.58 -12.16
C VAL A 34 -7.81 -9.69 -12.84
N PRO A 35 -8.75 -8.77 -12.60
CA PRO A 35 -10.04 -8.79 -13.27
C PRO A 35 -9.90 -8.72 -14.80
N PRO A 36 -10.81 -9.38 -15.55
CA PRO A 36 -10.78 -9.33 -17.01
C PRO A 36 -10.76 -7.89 -17.54
N ARG A 37 -10.00 -7.66 -18.62
CA ARG A 37 -9.91 -6.37 -19.33
C ARG A 37 -9.27 -5.23 -18.52
N GLN A 38 -8.69 -5.53 -17.36
CA GLN A 38 -7.90 -4.57 -16.58
C GLN A 38 -6.41 -4.88 -16.70
N ARG A 39 -5.58 -3.93 -16.29
CA ARG A 39 -4.14 -4.09 -16.08
C ARG A 39 -3.79 -3.67 -14.67
N VAL A 40 -2.68 -4.22 -14.18
CA VAL A 40 -2.11 -3.82 -12.90
C VAL A 40 -1.28 -2.57 -13.12
N VAL A 41 -1.45 -1.60 -12.22
CA VAL A 41 -0.57 -0.47 -12.02
C VAL A 41 0.10 -0.67 -10.67
N THR A 42 1.43 -0.61 -10.64
CA THR A 42 2.22 -0.79 -9.43
C THR A 42 2.86 0.54 -9.04
N ALA A 43 2.70 0.93 -7.79
CA ALA A 43 3.31 2.10 -7.18
C ALA A 43 4.14 1.68 -5.97
N ILE A 44 5.36 2.20 -5.87
CA ILE A 44 6.29 1.87 -4.79
C ILE A 44 6.60 3.12 -4.00
N ALA A 45 6.39 3.10 -2.69
CA ALA A 45 6.78 4.16 -1.77
C ALA A 45 7.76 3.63 -0.73
N THR A 46 8.87 4.34 -0.53
CA THR A 46 9.85 4.02 0.52
C THR A 46 10.00 5.22 1.45
N ALA A 47 9.88 4.99 2.74
CA ALA A 47 10.21 5.94 3.79
C ALA A 47 11.50 5.51 4.49
N ARG A 48 12.42 6.47 4.61
CA ARG A 48 13.68 6.40 5.37
C ARG A 48 13.85 7.72 6.13
N ASN A 49 14.77 7.75 7.08
CA ASN A 49 15.06 8.94 7.89
C ASN A 49 13.77 9.53 8.51
N VAL A 50 12.95 8.64 9.09
CA VAL A 50 11.68 9.02 9.71
C VAL A 50 11.95 10.00 10.85
N PRO A 51 11.26 11.16 10.91
CA PRO A 51 11.39 12.10 12.02
C PRO A 51 11.07 11.43 13.36
N ARG A 52 11.82 11.76 14.41
CA ARG A 52 11.66 11.13 15.73
C ARG A 52 10.30 11.42 16.36
N GLU A 53 9.71 12.54 16.01
CA GLU A 53 8.46 13.05 16.55
C GLU A 53 7.23 12.47 15.83
N GLU A 54 7.42 11.79 14.69
CA GLU A 54 6.31 11.18 13.97
C GLU A 54 5.81 9.93 14.70
N SER A 55 4.53 9.92 15.07
CA SER A 55 3.94 8.75 15.71
C SER A 55 3.90 7.55 14.75
N PRO A 56 4.04 6.31 15.27
CA PRO A 56 3.96 5.11 14.44
C PRO A 56 2.65 5.02 13.65
N GLU A 57 1.52 5.43 14.25
CA GLU A 57 0.22 5.43 13.59
C GLU A 57 0.16 6.41 12.42
N SER A 58 0.76 7.60 12.58
CA SER A 58 0.86 8.60 11.50
C SER A 58 1.73 8.07 10.38
N LEU A 59 2.88 7.50 10.73
CA LEU A 59 3.82 6.90 9.79
C LEU A 59 3.15 5.79 8.97
N GLY A 60 2.43 4.86 9.63
CA GLY A 60 1.71 3.77 8.96
C GLY A 60 0.68 4.26 7.93
N ARG A 61 -0.06 5.33 8.25
CA ARG A 61 -0.96 5.98 7.28
C ARG A 61 -0.17 6.63 6.15
N ARG A 62 0.86 7.40 6.49
CA ARG A 62 1.63 8.19 5.52
C ARG A 62 2.30 7.31 4.47
N VAL A 63 2.95 6.20 4.86
CA VAL A 63 3.66 5.34 3.91
C VAL A 63 2.74 4.69 2.89
N LEU A 64 1.56 4.23 3.30
CA LEU A 64 0.56 3.70 2.37
C LEU A 64 0.02 4.81 1.47
N ARG A 65 -0.33 5.98 2.04
CA ARG A 65 -0.84 7.14 1.31
C ARG A 65 0.04 7.53 0.13
N LEU A 66 1.36 7.58 0.32
CA LEU A 66 2.33 7.93 -0.73
C LEU A 66 2.23 7.01 -1.97
N SER A 67 1.93 5.73 -1.77
CA SER A 67 1.74 4.78 -2.87
C SER A 67 0.35 4.90 -3.50
N LEU A 68 -0.70 5.17 -2.70
CA LEU A 68 -2.06 5.40 -3.17
C LEU A 68 -2.17 6.62 -4.08
N ASP A 69 -1.53 7.74 -3.70
CA ASP A 69 -1.57 8.98 -4.46
C ASP A 69 -1.03 8.77 -5.89
N ARG A 70 0.01 7.96 -6.04
CA ARG A 70 0.57 7.60 -7.35
C ARG A 70 -0.34 6.71 -8.18
N LEU A 71 -1.07 5.79 -7.54
CA LEU A 71 -2.09 4.99 -8.24
C LEU A 71 -3.20 5.90 -8.77
N TRP A 72 -3.67 6.85 -7.96
CA TRP A 72 -4.71 7.80 -8.36
C TRP A 72 -4.24 8.77 -9.45
N ASP A 73 -2.98 9.21 -9.43
CA ASP A 73 -2.39 10.02 -10.51
C ASP A 73 -2.44 9.30 -11.86
N LEU A 74 -2.39 7.97 -11.85
CA LEU A 74 -2.53 7.13 -13.03
C LEU A 74 -3.98 6.69 -13.30
N GLY A 75 -4.94 7.12 -12.47
CA GLY A 75 -6.36 6.73 -12.56
C GLY A 75 -6.59 5.25 -12.26
N ALA A 76 -5.72 4.62 -11.48
CA ALA A 76 -5.88 3.24 -11.03
C ALA A 76 -6.70 3.17 -9.74
N THR A 77 -7.50 2.11 -9.59
CA THR A 77 -8.22 1.78 -8.36
C THR A 77 -7.33 0.89 -7.50
N PRO A 78 -6.92 1.30 -6.28
CA PRO A 78 -6.10 0.47 -5.40
C PRO A 78 -6.76 -0.88 -5.07
N ALA A 79 -5.95 -1.92 -4.86
CA ALA A 79 -6.43 -3.27 -4.57
C ALA A 79 -5.58 -3.98 -3.50
N TRP A 80 -4.27 -4.09 -3.72
CA TRP A 80 -3.39 -4.89 -2.86
C TRP A 80 -2.12 -4.13 -2.50
N ALA A 81 -1.51 -4.49 -1.38
CA ALA A 81 -0.20 -3.99 -1.00
C ALA A 81 0.68 -5.09 -0.41
N THR A 82 2.00 -4.94 -0.54
CA THR A 82 2.99 -5.67 0.26
C THR A 82 3.85 -4.69 1.05
N LEU A 83 4.35 -5.14 2.20
CA LEU A 83 5.17 -4.34 3.12
C LEU A 83 6.54 -4.99 3.30
N ALA A 84 7.61 -4.29 2.94
CA ALA A 84 8.96 -4.62 3.39
C ALA A 84 9.34 -3.67 4.53
N LEU A 85 9.57 -4.23 5.71
CA LEU A 85 9.81 -3.48 6.94
C LEU A 85 11.18 -3.87 7.53
N THR A 86 12.15 -2.97 7.41
CA THR A 86 13.45 -3.11 8.06
C THR A 86 13.46 -2.29 9.34
N MET A 87 13.88 -2.88 10.47
CA MET A 87 14.00 -2.18 11.75
C MET A 87 15.18 -2.66 12.58
N PRO A 88 15.76 -1.82 13.44
CA PRO A 88 16.98 -2.19 14.17
C PRO A 88 16.70 -3.32 15.15
N GLU A 89 15.56 -3.23 15.83
CA GLU A 89 15.06 -4.20 16.80
C GLU A 89 13.53 -4.26 16.68
N ALA A 90 12.95 -5.43 16.99
CA ALA A 90 11.51 -5.61 17.01
C ALA A 90 10.91 -4.99 18.27
N ASP A 91 10.13 -3.93 18.09
CA ASP A 91 9.37 -3.25 19.15
C ASP A 91 7.87 -3.50 18.92
N GLU A 92 7.27 -4.31 19.81
CA GLU A 92 5.88 -4.74 19.68
C GLU A 92 4.87 -3.59 19.86
N ASP A 93 5.13 -2.62 20.74
CA ASP A 93 4.23 -1.46 20.91
C ASP A 93 4.27 -0.57 19.66
N TRP A 94 5.48 -0.31 19.17
CA TRP A 94 5.66 0.45 17.95
C TRP A 94 4.97 -0.23 16.75
N LEU A 95 5.14 -1.54 16.62
CA LEU A 95 4.54 -2.36 15.55
C LEU A 95 3.00 -2.39 15.64
N ALA A 96 2.44 -2.54 16.84
CA ALA A 96 0.99 -2.50 17.06
C ALA A 96 0.40 -1.16 16.59
N ARG A 97 1.07 -0.06 16.93
CA ARG A 97 0.64 1.30 16.58
C ARG A 97 0.83 1.59 15.09
N PHE A 98 1.99 1.24 14.54
CA PHE A 98 2.27 1.38 13.11
C PHE A 98 1.27 0.59 12.25
N SER A 99 1.06 -0.68 12.58
CA SER A 99 0.12 -1.54 11.87
C SER A 99 -1.32 -1.03 12.00
N ALA A 100 -1.74 -0.52 13.16
CA ALA A 100 -3.06 0.06 13.35
C ALA A 100 -3.30 1.26 12.40
N GLY A 101 -2.33 2.16 12.27
CA GLY A 101 -2.40 3.28 11.34
C GLY A 101 -2.48 2.84 9.88
N LEU A 102 -1.64 1.87 9.49
CA LEU A 102 -1.64 1.32 8.13
C LEU A 102 -2.97 0.63 7.80
N LYS A 103 -3.46 -0.24 8.70
CA LYS A 103 -4.73 -0.97 8.56
C LYS A 103 -5.93 -0.06 8.47
N ASP A 104 -5.97 0.99 9.28
CA ASP A 104 -7.03 2.00 9.23
C ASP A 104 -7.15 2.61 7.83
N LEU A 105 -6.03 3.02 7.25
CA LEU A 105 -6.03 3.57 5.90
C LEU A 105 -6.35 2.50 4.83
N ALA A 106 -5.78 1.30 4.98
CA ALA A 106 -6.00 0.19 4.05
C ALA A 106 -7.49 -0.18 3.98
N ARG A 107 -8.16 -0.31 5.13
CA ARG A 107 -9.61 -0.55 5.20
C ARG A 107 -10.42 0.56 4.53
N ARG A 108 -10.06 1.83 4.77
CA ARG A 108 -10.76 2.97 4.18
C ARG A 108 -10.75 2.97 2.64
N PHE A 109 -9.71 2.42 2.03
CA PHE A 109 -9.55 2.38 0.57
C PHE A 109 -9.65 0.98 -0.02
N ASP A 110 -10.19 0.02 0.75
CA ASP A 110 -10.36 -1.37 0.33
C ASP A 110 -9.07 -2.02 -0.21
N VAL A 111 -7.94 -1.69 0.41
CA VAL A 111 -6.64 -2.29 0.12
C VAL A 111 -6.40 -3.46 1.05
N CYS A 112 -6.10 -4.62 0.47
CA CYS A 112 -5.66 -5.80 1.20
C CYS A 112 -4.13 -5.81 1.30
N LEU A 113 -3.58 -5.97 2.50
CA LEU A 113 -2.16 -6.30 2.62
C LEU A 113 -2.04 -7.81 2.41
N VAL A 114 -1.33 -8.20 1.36
CA VAL A 114 -1.31 -9.60 0.88
C VAL A 114 -0.02 -10.33 1.22
N GLY A 115 0.94 -9.63 1.84
CA GLY A 115 2.23 -10.19 2.18
C GLY A 115 3.22 -9.13 2.60
N GLY A 116 4.43 -9.56 2.89
CA GLY A 116 5.50 -8.68 3.29
C GLY A 116 6.71 -9.44 3.75
N ASP A 117 7.73 -8.69 4.14
CA ASP A 117 8.94 -9.21 4.72
C ASP A 117 9.42 -8.26 5.82
N THR A 118 10.07 -8.83 6.83
CA THR A 118 10.64 -8.10 7.95
C THR A 118 12.10 -8.46 8.12
N THR A 119 12.94 -7.44 8.17
CA THR A 119 14.40 -7.61 8.22
C THR A 119 15.01 -6.73 9.29
N ARG A 120 16.24 -7.05 9.70
CA ARG A 120 16.98 -6.27 10.70
C ARG A 120 17.88 -5.22 10.05
N GLY A 121 17.83 -3.99 10.53
CA GLY A 121 18.68 -2.90 10.04
C GLY A 121 18.09 -1.51 10.31
N PRO A 122 18.67 -0.42 9.77
CA PRO A 122 18.14 0.92 9.96
C PRO A 122 16.69 1.05 9.47
N LEU A 123 15.82 1.73 10.24
CA LEU A 123 14.38 1.82 9.97
C LEU A 123 14.12 2.25 8.53
N THR A 124 13.57 1.31 7.74
CA THR A 124 13.22 1.50 6.34
C THR A 124 11.89 0.81 6.09
N ILE A 125 10.94 1.54 5.50
CA ILE A 125 9.59 1.03 5.23
C ILE A 125 9.35 1.17 3.74
N THR A 126 9.09 0.06 3.05
CA THR A 126 8.71 0.07 1.65
C THR A 126 7.34 -0.57 1.47
N ILE A 127 6.43 0.17 0.86
CA ILE A 127 5.12 -0.33 0.42
C ILE A 127 5.14 -0.44 -1.10
N VAL A 128 4.79 -1.62 -1.60
CA VAL A 128 4.42 -1.82 -3.00
C VAL A 128 2.90 -1.93 -3.03
N CYS A 129 2.22 -0.91 -3.55
CA CYS A 129 0.78 -0.91 -3.71
C CYS A 129 0.41 -1.10 -5.17
N ASN A 130 -0.55 -1.97 -5.42
CA ASN A 130 -1.05 -2.35 -6.72
C ASN A 130 -2.50 -1.92 -6.84
N GLY A 131 -2.87 -1.46 -8.03
CA GLY A 131 -4.24 -1.14 -8.37
C GLY A 131 -4.57 -1.56 -9.79
N PHE A 132 -5.85 -1.49 -10.13
CA PHE A 132 -6.32 -1.82 -11.46
C PHE A 132 -6.65 -0.60 -12.29
N LYS A 133 -6.35 -0.70 -13.58
CA LYS A 133 -6.75 0.29 -14.58
C LYS A 133 -7.36 -0.41 -15.78
N VAL A 134 -8.54 0.03 -16.19
CA VAL A 134 -9.12 -0.33 -17.48
C VAL A 134 -8.31 0.39 -18.57
N LEU A 135 -7.76 -0.36 -19.52
CA LEU A 135 -7.24 0.24 -20.73
C LEU A 135 -8.40 0.40 -21.71
N GLU A 136 -8.72 1.64 -22.07
CA GLU A 136 -9.53 1.88 -23.25
C GLU A 136 -8.81 1.28 -24.47
N LYS A 137 -9.58 0.76 -25.44
CA LYS A 137 -9.00 0.29 -26.69
C LYS A 137 -8.16 1.45 -27.26
N GLN A 138 -6.85 1.25 -27.37
CA GLN A 138 -6.05 2.19 -28.14
C GLN A 138 -6.56 2.12 -29.58
N SER A 139 -7.22 3.19 -30.02
CA SER A 139 -7.27 3.51 -31.44
C SER A 139 -5.81 3.55 -31.90
N GLU A 140 -5.43 2.73 -32.88
CA GLU A 140 -4.10 2.64 -33.49
C GLU A 140 -3.65 3.93 -34.22
N LYS A 141 -3.98 5.11 -33.70
CA LYS A 141 -3.54 6.39 -34.25
C LYS A 141 -2.39 6.95 -33.40
N GLN A 142 -1.19 6.54 -33.83
CA GLN A 142 0.10 7.24 -33.82
C GLN A 142 0.23 8.47 -32.89
N GLY A 143 1.21 8.41 -31.99
CA GLY A 143 1.90 9.60 -31.44
C GLY A 143 1.34 10.19 -30.15
N PHE A 144 1.37 9.46 -29.03
CA PHE A 144 0.85 9.94 -27.73
C PHE A 144 1.97 10.27 -26.73
N TRP A 145 2.79 11.28 -27.04
CA TRP A 145 3.58 12.04 -26.05
C TRP A 145 3.12 13.50 -26.01
N GLY A 146 1.81 13.72 -25.85
CA GLY A 146 1.28 15.08 -25.82
C GLY A 146 -0.20 15.19 -25.50
N ASN A 147 -0.59 14.97 -24.25
CA ASN A 147 -1.59 15.84 -23.60
C ASN A 147 -1.78 15.50 -22.12
N ARG A 148 -1.00 16.16 -21.26
CA ARG A 148 -1.38 16.36 -19.86
C ARG A 148 -2.45 17.46 -19.82
N ARG A 149 -3.73 17.09 -19.75
CA ARG A 149 -4.81 17.83 -19.05
C ARG A 149 -6.18 17.21 -19.33
N ALA A 150 -6.58 16.28 -18.46
CA ALA A 150 -7.98 16.05 -18.10
C ALA A 150 -7.99 15.49 -16.67
N ARG A 151 -7.77 16.40 -15.70
CA ARG A 151 -7.88 16.09 -14.29
C ARG A 151 -9.36 15.81 -13.99
N ARG A 152 -9.73 14.56 -13.73
CA ARG A 152 -10.78 14.31 -12.75
C ARG A 152 -10.14 14.61 -11.40
N ASP A 153 -10.69 15.57 -10.68
CA ASP A 153 -10.23 15.85 -9.32
C ASP A 153 -10.32 14.53 -8.53
N PRO A 154 -9.21 14.03 -7.94
CA PRO A 154 -9.32 13.01 -6.92
C PRO A 154 -10.22 13.54 -5.80
N PRO A 155 -10.92 12.70 -5.02
CA PRO A 155 -11.67 13.19 -3.86
C PRO A 155 -10.73 14.06 -3.01
N ARG A 156 -11.02 15.37 -2.94
CA ARG A 156 -10.23 16.31 -2.14
C ARG A 156 -10.38 15.89 -0.68
N PHE A 157 -9.28 15.47 -0.06
CA PHE A 157 -9.26 15.13 1.35
C PHE A 157 -9.25 16.40 2.20
N SER A 158 -10.19 16.51 3.14
CA SER A 158 -10.05 17.43 4.27
C SER A 158 -8.83 17.03 5.11
N PRO A 159 -8.08 18.00 5.66
CA PRO A 159 -7.04 17.70 6.64
C PRO A 159 -7.67 16.94 7.80
N ILE A 160 -7.09 15.81 8.17
CA ILE A 160 -7.44 15.14 9.42
C ILE A 160 -7.09 16.13 10.52
N ALA A 161 -8.10 16.62 11.24
CA ALA A 161 -7.90 17.43 12.43
C ALA A 161 -7.20 16.54 13.46
N THR A 162 -5.94 16.85 13.74
CA THR A 162 -5.23 16.38 14.92
C THR A 162 -5.99 16.90 16.13
N ARG A 163 -6.65 16.01 16.86
CA ARG A 163 -7.07 16.22 18.24
C ARG A 163 -6.39 15.18 19.10
#